data_AF-A0A6P0Y643-F1
#
_entry.id   AF-A0A6P0Y643-F1
#
_cell.length_a   1.000
_cell.length_b   1.000
_cell.length_c   1.000
_cell.angle_alpha   90.00
_cell.angle_beta   90.00
_cell.angle_gamma   90.00
#
_symmetry.space_group_name_H-M   'P 1'
#
loop_
_entity.id
_entity.type
_entity.pdbx_description
1 polymer ?
#
loop_
_entity_poly.entity_id
_entity_poly.type
_entity_poly.pdbx_seq_one_letter_code
_entity_poly.pdbx_strand_id
1 'polypeptide(L)'
;MAESFQFYKELSYKHLAGELSNKPQLPKYQKKRGLGVITYPKQALRLKGNQVRIPLGKKVKAAFKVDSFLLNFPNNLDFKKIR
;
A
#
# COMPACT_ATOMS: atom_id res chain seq x y z
N MET A 1 -14.39 1.49 -6.82
CA MET A 1 -15.37 1.25 -5.73
C MET A 1 -16.65 0.71 -6.36
N ALA A 2 -16.77 -0.61 -6.56
CA ALA A 2 -17.97 -1.18 -7.16
C ALA A 2 -18.21 -2.63 -6.71
N GLU A 3 -17.15 -3.46 -6.69
CA GLU A 3 -17.28 -4.91 -6.48
C GLU A 3 -17.71 -5.29 -5.05
N SER A 4 -17.14 -4.67 -4.01
CA SER A 4 -17.52 -4.99 -2.62
C SER A 4 -18.96 -4.60 -2.26
N PHE A 5 -19.55 -3.61 -2.95
CA PHE A 5 -20.95 -3.23 -2.75
C PHE A 5 -21.90 -4.18 -3.47
N GLN A 6 -21.54 -4.65 -4.67
CA GLN A 6 -22.31 -5.66 -5.39
C GLN A 6 -22.39 -6.95 -4.57
N PHE A 7 -21.25 -7.40 -4.04
CA PHE A 7 -21.20 -8.58 -3.17
C PHE A 7 -22.00 -8.42 -1.88
N TYR A 8 -21.93 -7.23 -1.23
CA TYR A 8 -22.75 -6.93 -0.06
C TYR A 8 -24.25 -7.01 -0.37
N LYS A 9 -24.67 -6.49 -1.53
CA LYS A 9 -26.07 -6.50 -1.97
C LYS A 9 -26.56 -7.94 -2.20
N GLU A 10 -25.78 -8.76 -2.90
CA GLU A 10 -26.13 -10.16 -3.14
C GLU A 10 -26.21 -10.98 -1.85
N LEU A 11 -25.24 -10.83 -0.95
CA LEU A 11 -25.27 -11.49 0.36
C LEU A 11 -26.46 -11.03 1.22
N SER A 12 -26.83 -9.76 1.14
CA SER A 12 -27.97 -9.22 1.88
C SER A 12 -29.28 -9.83 1.41
N TYR A 13 -29.46 -10.03 0.10
CA TYR A 13 -30.64 -10.72 -0.43
C TYR A 13 -30.70 -12.18 0.00
N LYS A 14 -29.59 -12.92 -0.06
CA LYS A 14 -29.54 -14.33 0.37
C LYS A 14 -29.80 -14.51 1.87
N HIS A 15 -29.34 -13.56 2.69
CA HIS A 15 -29.67 -13.53 4.11
C HIS A 15 -31.16 -13.25 4.35
N LEU A 16 -31.77 -12.32 3.60
CA LEU A 16 -33.21 -12.05 3.68
C LEU A 16 -34.06 -13.24 3.21
N ALA A 17 -33.55 -14.05 2.27
CA ALA A 17 -34.17 -15.29 1.81
C ALA A 17 -34.02 -16.47 2.80
N GLY A 18 -33.25 -16.30 3.89
CA GLY A 18 -33.05 -17.34 4.90
C GLY A 18 -31.98 -18.38 4.57
N GLU A 19 -31.26 -18.22 3.46
CA GLU A 19 -30.19 -19.15 3.03
C GLU A 19 -28.88 -18.95 3.82
N LEU A 20 -28.75 -17.84 4.54
CA LEU A 20 -27.56 -17.46 5.30
C LEU A 20 -27.96 -17.11 6.75
N SER A 21 -27.37 -17.82 7.71
CA SER A 21 -27.59 -17.58 9.15
C SER A 21 -26.92 -16.28 9.66
N ASN A 22 -25.86 -15.83 8.98
CA ASN A 22 -25.07 -14.67 9.41
C ASN A 22 -25.39 -13.42 8.60
N LYS A 23 -25.72 -12.32 9.31
CA LYS A 23 -26.01 -11.02 8.71
C LYS A 23 -24.75 -10.38 8.11
N PRO A 24 -24.74 -10.03 6.81
CA PRO A 24 -23.59 -9.38 6.18
C PRO A 24 -23.42 -7.96 6.73
N GLN A 25 -22.17 -7.56 6.97
CA GLN A 25 -21.82 -6.22 7.42
C GLN A 25 -21.53 -5.29 6.24
N LEU A 26 -21.94 -4.03 6.36
CA LEU A 26 -21.63 -3.01 5.37
C LEU A 26 -20.10 -2.87 5.23
N PRO A 27 -19.56 -2.89 3.99
CA PRO A 27 -18.14 -2.71 3.78
C PRO A 27 -17.70 -1.35 4.33
N LYS A 28 -16.82 -1.37 5.34
CA LYS A 28 -16.22 -0.15 5.91
C LYS A 28 -15.14 0.34 4.96
N TYR A 29 -15.49 1.21 4.02
CA TYR A 29 -14.50 1.88 3.18
C TYR A 29 -13.54 2.68 4.05
N GLN A 30 -12.24 2.52 3.81
CA GLN A 30 -11.24 3.33 4.49
C GLN A 30 -11.46 4.81 4.14
N LYS A 31 -11.82 5.63 5.12
CA LYS A 31 -11.87 7.10 4.97
C LYS A 31 -10.47 7.59 4.57
N LYS A 32 -10.37 8.36 3.48
CA LYS A 32 -9.22 9.06 2.85
C LYS A 32 -7.87 9.16 3.65
N ARG A 33 -7.31 8.04 4.10
CA ARG A 33 -5.99 7.93 4.78
C ARG A 33 -5.13 6.82 4.18
N GLY A 34 -5.38 6.48 2.91
CA GLY A 34 -4.78 5.30 2.25
C GLY A 34 -3.29 5.42 1.91
N LEU A 35 -2.66 6.57 2.16
CA LEU A 35 -1.25 6.78 1.86
C LEU A 35 -0.58 7.46 3.06
N GLY A 36 0.26 6.69 3.77
CA GLY A 36 1.19 7.25 4.75
C GLY A 36 2.37 7.84 3.99
N VAL A 37 2.63 9.14 4.15
CA VAL A 37 3.86 9.75 3.64
C VAL A 37 5.02 9.19 4.44
N ILE A 38 5.96 8.55 3.75
CA ILE A 38 7.21 8.06 4.35
C ILE A 38 8.35 8.91 3.78
N THR A 39 9.03 9.63 4.66
CA THR A 39 10.19 10.46 4.30
C THR A 39 11.47 9.72 4.66
N TYR A 40 12.39 9.60 3.71
CA TYR A 40 13.71 9.02 3.93
C TYR A 40 14.76 10.14 3.94
N PRO A 41 15.61 10.22 4.97
CA PRO A 41 16.74 11.14 4.94
C PRO A 41 17.73 10.71 3.84
N LYS A 42 18.43 11.68 3.24
CA LYS A 42 19.45 11.42 2.21
C LYS A 42 20.47 10.34 2.61
N GLN A 43 20.85 10.30 3.88
CA GLN A 43 21.80 9.32 4.44
C GLN A 43 21.35 7.86 4.28
N ALA A 44 20.04 7.62 4.24
CA ALA A 44 19.47 6.29 4.05
C ALA A 44 19.38 5.88 2.58
N LEU A 45 19.47 6.84 1.64
CA LEU A 45 19.40 6.60 0.21
C LEU A 45 20.80 6.33 -0.34
N ARG A 46 20.93 5.34 -1.22
CA ARG A 46 22.19 5.08 -1.93
C ARG A 46 21.96 5.02 -3.44
N LEU A 47 22.71 5.80 -4.19
CA LEU A 47 22.77 5.71 -5.64
C LEU A 47 23.68 4.54 -6.04
N LYS A 48 23.17 3.61 -6.83
CA LYS A 48 23.94 2.52 -7.47
C LYS A 48 23.74 2.63 -8.98
N GLY A 49 24.73 3.17 -9.69
CA GLY A 49 24.59 3.48 -11.11
C GLY A 49 23.45 4.45 -11.36
N ASN A 50 22.46 4.06 -12.19
CA ASN A 50 21.29 4.87 -12.50
C ASN A 50 20.05 4.55 -11.63
N GLN A 51 20.25 3.89 -10.49
CA GLN A 51 19.16 3.47 -9.60
C GLN A 51 19.39 3.94 -8.17
N VAL A 52 18.31 4.28 -7.47
CA VAL A 52 18.33 4.62 -6.03
C VAL A 52 17.83 3.44 -5.24
N ARG A 53 18.63 3.00 -4.27
CA ARG A 53 18.24 2.03 -3.25
C ARG A 53 17.52 2.74 -2.11
N ILE A 54 16.29 2.30 -1.83
CA ILE A 54 15.45 2.81 -0.73
C ILE A 54 15.20 1.68 0.28
N PRO A 55 15.59 1.84 1.55
CA PRO A 55 15.36 0.83 2.58
C PRO A 55 13.90 0.84 3.04
N LEU A 56 13.29 -0.33 3.22
CA LEU A 56 11.88 -0.46 3.63
C LEU A 56 11.68 -0.48 5.16
N GLY A 57 12.78 -0.42 5.92
CA GLY A 57 12.76 -0.44 7.38
C GLY A 57 12.59 -1.84 7.98
N LYS A 58 12.81 -1.94 9.31
CA LYS A 58 12.87 -3.23 10.02
C LYS A 58 11.55 -3.99 10.01
N LYS A 59 10.41 -3.29 10.10
CA LYS A 59 9.08 -3.92 10.13
C LYS A 59 8.74 -4.62 8.80
N VAL A 60 8.99 -3.95 7.68
CA VAL A 60 8.75 -4.51 6.34
C VAL A 60 9.72 -5.64 6.06
N LYS A 61 10.99 -5.50 6.47
CA LYS A 61 11.98 -6.57 6.38
C LYS A 61 11.58 -7.81 7.18
N ALA A 62 11.05 -7.65 8.38
CA ALA A 62 10.59 -8.78 9.19
C ALA A 62 9.35 -9.47 8.59
N ALA A 63 8.39 -8.69 8.07
CA ALA A 63 7.13 -9.22 7.54
C ALA A 63 7.30 -9.87 6.15
N PHE A 64 8.03 -9.22 5.25
CA PHE A 64 8.11 -9.62 3.84
C PHE A 64 9.48 -10.19 3.45
N LYS A 65 10.46 -10.20 4.35
CA LYS A 65 11.87 -10.57 4.07
C LYS A 65 12.53 -9.72 2.97
N VAL A 66 11.96 -8.55 2.66
CA VAL A 66 12.51 -7.58 1.70
C VAL A 66 13.17 -6.43 2.45
N ASP A 67 14.47 -6.22 2.21
CA ASP A 67 15.26 -5.18 2.88
C ASP A 67 15.12 -3.80 2.22
N SER A 68 15.16 -3.76 0.89
CA SER A 68 15.17 -2.52 0.11
C SER A 68 14.67 -2.77 -1.30
N PHE A 69 14.20 -1.72 -1.96
CA PHE A 69 13.87 -1.75 -3.39
C PHE A 69 14.72 -0.74 -4.16
N LEU A 70 14.79 -0.94 -5.48
CA LEU A 70 15.52 -0.10 -6.41
C LEU A 70 14.51 0.66 -7.27
N LEU A 71 14.76 1.97 -7.43
CA LEU A 71 13.99 2.84 -8.31
C LEU A 71 14.94 3.46 -9.33
N ASN A 72 14.53 3.50 -10.59
CA ASN A 72 15.29 4.21 -11.62
C ASN A 72 15.32 5.70 -11.28
N PHE A 73 16.52 6.27 -11.27
CA PHE A 73 16.70 7.68 -10.95
C PHE A 73 16.38 8.53 -12.19
N PRO A 74 15.55 9.59 -12.06
CA PRO A 74 15.25 10.45 -13.18
C PRO A 74 16.49 11.27 -13.60
N ASN A 75 16.75 11.33 -14.90
CA ASN A 75 17.90 12.04 -15.47
C ASN A 75 17.88 13.57 -15.24
N ASN A 76 16.70 14.14 -14.92
CA ASN A 76 16.53 15.57 -14.69
C ASN A 76 16.72 15.99 -13.20
N LEU A 77 17.10 15.06 -12.33
CA LEU A 77 17.40 15.35 -10.92
C LEU A 77 18.86 15.07 -10.65
N ASP A 78 19.47 15.91 -9.83
CA ASP A 78 20.82 15.68 -9.32
C ASP A 78 20.73 15.10 -7.91
N PHE A 79 21.30 13.92 -7.70
CA PHE A 79 21.29 13.26 -6.39
C PHE A 79 21.97 14.11 -5.30
N LYS A 80 22.92 14.97 -5.68
CA LYS A 80 23.58 15.89 -4.74
C LYS A 80 22.63 16.95 -4.19
N LYS A 81 21.60 17.35 -4.96
CA LYS A 81 20.64 18.38 -4.57
C LYS A 81 19.53 17.89 -3.63
N ILE A 82 19.43 16.57 -3.41
CA ILE A 82 18.49 15.98 -2.43
C ILE A 82 18.93 16.40 -1.02
N ARG A 83 17.97 16.85 -0.19
CA ARG A 83 18.18 17.24 1.22
C ARG A 83 17.72 16.11 2.14
#